data_AF-A0A4Z1NVI8-F1
#
_entry.id   AF-A0A4Z1NVI8-F1
#
_cell.length_a   1.000
_cell.length_b   1.000
_cell.length_c   1.000
_cell.angle_alpha   90.00
_cell.angle_beta   90.00
_cell.angle_gamma   90.00
#
_symmetry.space_group_name_H-M   'P 1'
#
loop_
_entity.id
_entity.type
_entity.pdbx_description
1 polymer ?
#
loop_
_entity_poly.entity_id
_entity_poly.type
_entity_poly.pdbx_seq_one_letter_code
_entity_poly.pdbx_strand_id
1 'polypeptide(L)'
;MKSAAIILGLALSVAAISPHHAHHSNHRHENKAAKELRKKDLVTEAVQVTVVECWLGKQKLSEGDCQEGIKNGTLKWADDGSLATALLTSVAYQTLKASSTSKSSSSSSSSSSSTTSSSSSTSSSPAAKPTTPAVASPTKQSQATPASSSSSSSSSSGGGSGVDKEFPDGTIDCGHFPWDYGAIPIDWLNLGGWASVQKPGITLSAGFNDILGVTKAQCTGSGCCLEGSFCSYACPEGYLKYQWPSTQGLTGQSVGGLECKNGKLYRTNKSVKTLCATGASEITVKVQNKLSKNVAICRTNYPGDEKMSIPVDSQPGTTRTLACPDASTFYMWEGKGTSAQYYINMPGYSVEKACVWGDEGDDFGNYAPGNLGVGWTNGRAWLSIMANHPTQMKVTLPYTIEIVGGDSKCRYRDGKYCSGDGYDNCSSEGCTVSSSGGTVTYVLS
;
A
#
# COMPACT_ATOMS: atom_id res chain seq x y z
N MET A 1 -26.70 2.17 40.79
CA MET A 1 -25.69 3.12 40.24
C MET A 1 -26.43 4.16 39.41
N LYS A 2 -25.89 5.39 39.25
CA LYS A 2 -26.50 6.43 38.40
C LYS A 2 -25.83 6.42 37.02
N SER A 3 -26.36 5.66 36.07
CA SER A 3 -25.82 5.64 34.70
C SER A 3 -26.11 6.97 33.99
N ALA A 4 -25.09 7.55 33.36
CA ALA A 4 -25.20 8.83 32.65
C ALA A 4 -25.41 8.61 31.15
N ALA A 5 -26.03 9.59 30.48
CA ALA A 5 -26.34 9.53 29.06
C ALA A 5 -25.26 10.23 28.21
N ILE A 6 -24.79 9.56 27.16
CA ILE A 6 -23.91 10.11 26.13
C ILE A 6 -24.76 10.77 25.05
N ILE A 7 -24.38 11.98 24.64
CA ILE A 7 -24.85 12.64 23.42
C ILE A 7 -23.82 12.34 22.32
N LEU A 8 -24.27 11.89 21.15
CA LEU A 8 -23.41 11.85 19.96
C LEU A 8 -23.35 13.26 19.35
N GLY A 9 -22.13 13.80 19.27
CA GLY A 9 -21.86 15.00 18.48
C GLY A 9 -21.50 14.62 17.05
N LEU A 10 -22.25 15.15 16.07
CA LEU A 10 -21.84 15.14 14.66
C LEU A 10 -20.77 16.21 14.42
N ALA A 11 -19.51 15.80 14.32
CA ALA A 11 -18.42 16.67 13.88
C ALA A 11 -18.34 16.64 12.34
N LEU A 12 -18.91 17.67 11.70
CA LEU A 12 -18.81 17.91 10.26
C LEU A 12 -17.42 18.46 9.90
N SER A 13 -16.42 17.59 9.89
CA SER A 13 -15.10 17.90 9.34
C SER A 13 -15.15 17.97 7.82
N VAL A 14 -15.07 19.19 7.27
CA VAL A 14 -14.85 19.40 5.83
C VAL A 14 -13.37 19.12 5.53
N ALA A 15 -13.08 17.89 5.13
CA ALA A 15 -11.79 17.54 4.56
C ALA A 15 -11.75 18.00 3.09
N ALA A 16 -10.83 18.89 2.76
CA ALA A 16 -10.54 19.20 1.36
C ALA A 16 -9.75 18.03 0.77
N ILE A 17 -10.44 17.06 0.17
CA ILE A 17 -9.80 16.00 -0.60
C ILE A 17 -9.00 16.65 -1.74
N SER A 18 -7.68 16.44 -1.74
CA SER A 18 -6.85 16.81 -2.88
C SER A 18 -7.36 16.09 -4.12
N PRO A 19 -7.51 16.77 -5.27
CA PRO A 19 -8.22 16.20 -6.41
C PRO A 19 -7.63 14.86 -6.82
N HIS A 20 -8.49 13.85 -6.97
CA HIS A 20 -8.12 12.57 -7.58
C HIS A 20 -7.36 12.85 -8.88
N HIS A 21 -6.28 12.10 -9.14
CA HIS A 21 -5.41 12.34 -10.29
C HIS A 21 -6.12 12.07 -11.62
N ALA A 22 -6.86 13.06 -12.10
CA ALA A 22 -7.35 13.12 -13.46
C ALA A 22 -6.16 12.93 -14.41
N HIS A 23 -6.23 11.91 -15.26
CA HIS A 23 -5.15 11.52 -16.15
C HIS A 23 -4.80 12.66 -17.12
N HIS A 24 -3.80 13.48 -16.77
CA HIS A 24 -3.27 14.55 -17.61
C HIS A 24 -2.46 13.98 -18.79
N SER A 25 -3.19 13.42 -19.76
CA SER A 25 -2.63 13.03 -21.05
C SER A 25 -2.20 14.28 -21.82
N ASN A 26 -0.90 14.55 -21.78
CA ASN A 26 -0.30 15.79 -22.26
C ASN A 26 -0.06 15.77 -23.77
N HIS A 27 -1.13 15.60 -24.56
CA HIS A 27 -1.06 15.66 -26.03
C HIS A 27 -1.05 17.11 -26.53
N ARG A 28 0.17 17.62 -26.78
CA ARG A 28 0.41 18.93 -27.38
C ARG A 28 0.02 18.94 -28.86
N HIS A 29 -1.19 19.42 -29.15
CA HIS A 29 -1.54 19.99 -30.45
C HIS A 29 -1.82 21.48 -30.32
N GLU A 30 -1.05 22.30 -31.03
CA GLU A 30 -1.24 23.76 -31.05
C GLU A 30 -2.46 24.12 -31.91
N ASN A 31 -3.48 24.71 -31.29
CA ASN A 31 -4.55 25.40 -32.02
C ASN A 31 -4.99 26.66 -31.25
N LYS A 32 -5.18 27.77 -31.95
CA LYS A 32 -5.19 29.14 -31.38
C LYS A 32 -6.48 29.56 -30.65
N ALA A 33 -7.28 28.60 -30.15
CA ALA A 33 -8.52 28.86 -29.41
C ALA A 33 -8.33 28.92 -27.87
N ALA A 34 -7.23 28.40 -27.33
CA ALA A 34 -7.07 28.08 -25.90
C ALA A 34 -6.79 29.28 -24.96
N LYS A 35 -7.19 30.52 -25.30
CA LYS A 35 -6.92 31.72 -24.47
C LYS A 35 -8.10 32.22 -23.63
N GLU A 36 -9.33 32.06 -24.10
CA GLU A 36 -10.54 32.57 -23.41
C GLU A 36 -11.15 31.58 -22.39
N LEU A 37 -10.83 30.29 -22.47
CA LEU A 37 -11.39 29.26 -21.59
C LEU A 37 -10.69 29.14 -20.22
N ARG A 38 -9.62 29.89 -19.97
CA ARG A 38 -8.74 29.75 -18.80
C ARG A 38 -9.29 30.36 -17.49
N LYS A 39 -10.62 30.46 -17.35
CA LYS A 39 -11.27 31.28 -16.31
C LYS A 39 -12.58 30.73 -15.74
N LYS A 40 -12.80 29.40 -15.82
CA LYS A 40 -13.94 28.74 -15.18
C LYS A 40 -13.54 27.51 -14.38
N ASP A 41 -13.99 27.53 -13.13
CA ASP A 41 -14.49 26.40 -12.36
C ASP A 41 -13.49 25.28 -12.00
N LEU A 42 -12.57 25.63 -11.10
CA LEU A 42 -12.03 24.67 -10.11
C LEU A 42 -13.18 24.22 -9.20
N VAL A 43 -13.81 23.10 -9.52
CA VAL A 43 -14.80 22.46 -8.64
C VAL A 43 -14.06 21.65 -7.57
N THR A 44 -13.85 22.25 -6.41
CA THR A 44 -13.46 21.53 -5.20
C THR A 44 -14.69 20.91 -4.55
N GLU A 45 -14.99 19.63 -4.82
CA GLU A 45 -16.01 18.93 -4.06
C GLU A 45 -15.53 18.67 -2.63
N ALA A 46 -16.26 19.25 -1.67
CA ALA A 46 -16.02 19.10 -0.25
C ALA A 46 -16.67 17.80 0.25
N VAL A 47 -15.91 16.70 0.28
CA VAL A 47 -16.39 15.45 0.87
C VAL A 47 -16.55 15.63 2.38
N GLN A 48 -17.79 15.46 2.85
CA GLN A 48 -18.13 15.57 4.26
C GLN A 48 -17.73 14.27 4.98
N VAL A 49 -16.63 14.32 5.72
CA VAL A 49 -16.24 13.21 6.60
C VAL A 49 -17.03 13.34 7.90
N THR A 50 -17.98 12.43 8.10
CA THR A 50 -18.78 12.35 9.32
C THR A 50 -17.98 11.68 10.43
N VAL A 51 -17.48 12.47 11.39
CA VAL A 51 -16.86 11.95 12.61
C VAL A 51 -17.90 11.93 13.73
N VAL A 52 -18.08 10.76 14.35
CA VAL A 52 -18.95 10.57 15.52
C VAL A 52 -18.14 10.77 16.79
N GLU A 53 -18.53 11.73 17.62
CA GLU A 53 -17.87 12.00 18.90
C GLU A 53 -18.75 11.65 20.10
N CYS A 54 -18.17 10.99 21.11
CA CYS A 54 -18.83 10.75 22.40
C CYS A 54 -18.73 11.97 23.33
N TRP A 55 -19.87 12.56 23.70
CA TRP A 55 -19.93 13.67 24.64
C TRP A 55 -20.75 13.33 25.88
N LEU A 56 -20.15 13.53 27.06
CA LEU A 56 -20.83 13.44 28.36
C LEU A 56 -21.22 14.85 28.82
N GLY A 57 -22.43 15.27 28.45
CA GLY A 57 -22.92 16.63 28.68
C GLY A 57 -22.13 17.67 27.88
N LYS A 58 -21.15 18.33 28.50
CA LYS A 58 -20.26 19.32 27.86
C LYS A 58 -18.79 18.88 27.79
N GLN A 59 -18.49 17.63 28.11
CA GLN A 59 -17.13 17.08 28.07
C GLN A 59 -17.03 16.02 26.97
N LYS A 60 -16.13 16.21 26.00
CA LYS A 60 -15.72 15.16 25.07
C LYS A 60 -14.97 14.08 25.83
N LEU A 61 -15.35 12.81 25.64
CA LEU A 61 -14.62 11.66 26.15
C LEU A 61 -13.51 11.25 25.16
N SER A 62 -12.46 10.58 25.62
CA SER A 62 -11.64 9.81 24.66
C SER A 62 -12.44 8.62 24.15
N GLU A 63 -12.07 8.09 22.99
CA GLU A 63 -12.76 6.91 22.44
C GLU A 63 -12.60 5.68 23.35
N GLY A 64 -11.45 5.53 24.02
CA GLY A 64 -11.23 4.50 25.04
C GLY A 64 -12.20 4.63 26.22
N ASP A 65 -12.32 5.82 26.81
CA ASP A 65 -13.25 6.08 27.92
C ASP A 65 -14.71 5.83 27.53
N CYS A 66 -15.07 6.18 26.29
CA CYS A 66 -16.41 5.96 25.76
C CYS A 66 -16.71 4.46 25.60
N GLN A 67 -15.81 3.72 24.93
CA GLN A 67 -15.96 2.28 24.73
C GLN A 67 -15.97 1.51 26.06
N GLU A 68 -15.08 1.86 27.00
CA GLU A 68 -15.06 1.21 28.33
C GLU A 68 -16.30 1.56 29.16
N GLY A 69 -16.73 2.83 29.18
CA GLY A 69 -17.92 3.27 29.90
C GLY A 69 -19.23 2.65 29.40
N ILE A 70 -19.34 2.38 28.10
CA ILE A 70 -20.45 1.60 27.52
C ILE A 70 -20.32 0.13 27.92
N LYS A 71 -19.13 -0.46 27.76
CA LYS A 71 -18.86 -1.89 28.04
C LYS A 71 -19.07 -2.27 29.52
N ASN A 72 -18.83 -1.34 30.45
CA ASN A 72 -19.05 -1.55 31.88
C ASN A 72 -20.42 -1.04 32.39
N GLY A 73 -21.28 -0.48 31.51
CA GLY A 73 -22.63 -0.04 31.83
C GLY A 73 -22.74 1.24 32.69
N THR A 74 -21.64 1.96 32.92
CA THR A 74 -21.68 3.27 33.59
C THR A 74 -22.23 4.37 32.68
N LEU A 75 -22.01 4.23 31.38
CA LEU A 75 -22.57 5.07 30.33
C LEU A 75 -23.62 4.31 29.52
N LYS A 76 -24.58 5.05 28.97
CA LYS A 76 -25.55 4.57 27.98
C LYS A 76 -25.76 5.63 26.90
N TRP A 77 -26.19 5.22 25.72
CA TRP A 77 -26.66 6.17 24.71
C TRP A 77 -27.86 6.97 25.23
N ALA A 78 -27.95 8.25 24.82
CA ALA A 78 -29.21 8.97 24.82
C ALA A 78 -30.19 8.35 23.80
N ASP A 79 -31.44 8.77 23.90
CA ASP A 79 -32.63 8.15 23.31
C ASP A 79 -32.46 7.65 21.85
N ASP A 80 -32.88 6.40 21.63
CA ASP A 80 -32.98 5.62 20.38
C ASP A 80 -31.82 5.60 19.35
N GLY A 81 -30.72 6.33 19.60
CA GLY A 81 -29.59 6.45 18.68
C GLY A 81 -29.72 7.62 17.69
N SER A 82 -30.65 8.53 17.91
CA SER A 82 -30.82 9.73 17.08
C SER A 82 -29.68 10.75 17.29
N LEU A 83 -29.11 11.23 16.16
CA LEU A 83 -27.93 12.10 16.15
C LEU A 83 -28.31 13.57 16.40
N ALA A 84 -27.61 14.23 17.34
CA ALA A 84 -27.80 15.65 17.62
C ALA A 84 -26.94 16.53 16.70
N THR A 85 -27.58 17.28 15.81
CA THR A 85 -26.91 18.27 14.94
C THR A 85 -26.60 19.55 15.71
N ALA A 86 -25.32 19.89 15.86
CA ALA A 86 -24.90 21.19 16.40
C ALA A 86 -25.10 22.31 15.37
N LEU A 87 -25.60 23.48 15.80
CA LEU A 87 -25.78 24.65 14.95
C LEU A 87 -24.43 25.26 14.55
N LEU A 88 -24.18 25.35 13.24
CA LEU A 88 -22.95 25.93 12.67
C LEU A 88 -22.91 27.45 12.90
N THR A 89 -21.90 27.93 13.63
CA THR A 89 -21.48 29.34 13.63
C THR A 89 -20.38 29.56 12.60
N SER A 90 -20.64 30.38 11.58
CA SER A 90 -19.69 30.66 10.51
C SER A 90 -18.58 31.62 10.97
N VAL A 91 -17.34 31.13 11.07
CA VAL A 91 -16.15 31.95 11.30
C VAL A 91 -15.44 32.19 9.97
N ALA A 92 -15.54 33.41 9.45
CA ALA A 92 -14.85 33.81 8.23
C ALA A 92 -13.36 34.11 8.52
N TYR A 93 -12.46 33.23 8.10
CA TYR A 93 -11.02 33.43 8.22
C TYR A 93 -10.52 34.44 7.18
N GLN A 94 -10.07 35.61 7.65
CA GLN A 94 -9.34 36.55 6.80
C GLN A 94 -7.89 36.08 6.62
N THR A 95 -7.42 36.04 5.37
CA THR A 95 -6.03 35.72 5.03
C THR A 95 -5.10 36.87 5.44
N LEU A 96 -4.24 36.65 6.44
CA LEU A 96 -3.16 37.60 6.76
C LEU A 96 -1.87 37.28 6.00
N LYS A 97 -1.25 38.34 5.50
CA LYS A 97 -0.09 38.33 4.61
C LYS A 97 1.20 38.33 5.42
N ALA A 98 2.15 37.46 5.08
CA ALA A 98 3.42 37.35 5.79
C ALA A 98 4.26 38.64 5.72
N SER A 99 4.99 38.93 6.81
CA SER A 99 6.06 39.91 6.86
C SER A 99 7.17 39.43 7.81
N SER A 100 8.40 39.88 7.58
CA SER A 100 9.62 39.41 8.25
C SER A 100 10.05 40.29 9.43
N THR A 101 10.85 39.73 10.36
CA THR A 101 12.09 40.29 10.95
C THR A 101 12.74 39.25 11.91
N SER A 102 13.99 39.46 12.33
CA SER A 102 14.91 38.46 12.89
C SER A 102 15.49 38.79 14.29
N LYS A 103 16.33 37.87 14.82
CA LYS A 103 17.12 37.82 16.09
C LYS A 103 16.45 36.99 17.20
N SER A 104 17.07 35.95 17.79
CA SER A 104 18.35 35.84 18.56
C SER A 104 18.21 36.42 19.99
N SER A 105 18.74 35.82 21.08
CA SER A 105 19.86 34.86 21.23
C SER A 105 19.82 34.06 22.57
N SER A 106 20.65 32.98 22.68
CA SER A 106 21.39 32.47 23.88
C SER A 106 20.67 32.24 25.24
N SER A 107 20.91 31.19 26.06
CA SER A 107 21.76 29.96 26.02
C SER A 107 21.26 29.01 27.18
N SER A 108 21.91 28.00 27.81
CA SER A 108 23.33 27.58 28.02
C SER A 108 23.47 26.10 28.47
N SER A 109 24.73 25.61 28.50
CA SER A 109 25.40 24.59 29.35
C SER A 109 24.68 23.83 30.51
N SER A 110 25.07 22.60 30.93
CA SER A 110 26.00 21.57 30.37
C SER A 110 26.08 20.25 31.21
N SER A 111 26.49 19.14 30.54
CA SER A 111 27.47 18.11 30.96
C SER A 111 27.31 17.13 32.17
N SER A 112 27.54 15.82 31.88
CA SER A 112 28.31 14.79 32.67
C SER A 112 27.80 14.27 34.04
N SER A 113 28.08 13.04 34.52
CA SER A 113 28.60 11.78 33.90
C SER A 113 28.45 10.54 34.85
N SER A 114 28.83 9.36 34.36
CA SER A 114 28.70 7.99 34.93
C SER A 114 29.66 7.55 36.06
N THR A 115 29.33 6.44 36.74
CA THR A 115 30.20 5.56 37.57
C THR A 115 29.74 4.08 37.47
N THR A 116 30.57 3.12 36.96
CA THR A 116 31.42 2.09 37.67
C THR A 116 30.64 1.04 38.50
N SER A 117 30.90 -0.28 38.53
CA SER A 117 32.08 -1.18 38.32
C SER A 117 31.62 -2.58 37.79
N SER A 118 32.39 -3.46 37.11
CA SER A 118 33.63 -4.22 37.45
C SER A 118 33.45 -5.25 38.60
N SER A 119 33.94 -6.51 38.59
CA SER A 119 34.82 -7.27 37.66
C SER A 119 34.89 -8.81 37.88
N SER A 120 35.49 -9.52 36.91
CA SER A 120 36.48 -10.64 37.03
C SER A 120 36.09 -12.09 37.40
N SER A 121 36.92 -13.04 36.91
CA SER A 121 36.77 -14.51 36.99
C SER A 121 38.12 -15.24 37.17
N THR A 122 38.12 -16.41 37.83
CA THR A 122 39.17 -17.46 37.87
C THR A 122 38.64 -18.72 38.60
N SER A 123 39.25 -19.92 38.63
CA SER A 123 40.03 -20.76 37.67
C SER A 123 40.65 -21.95 38.44
N SER A 124 40.33 -23.22 38.13
CA SER A 124 41.10 -24.39 38.63
C SER A 124 40.80 -25.72 37.91
N SER A 125 41.72 -26.68 38.05
CA SER A 125 41.83 -28.05 37.46
C SER A 125 42.82 -28.87 38.35
N PRO A 126 43.28 -30.13 38.10
CA PRO A 126 43.06 -31.08 36.99
C PRO A 126 42.94 -32.61 37.36
N ALA A 127 42.95 -33.47 36.32
CA ALA A 127 43.32 -34.92 36.30
C ALA A 127 42.33 -35.95 36.95
N ALA A 128 42.33 -37.26 36.63
CA ALA A 128 43.27 -38.10 35.85
C ALA A 128 42.58 -39.15 34.91
N LYS A 129 43.26 -40.26 34.54
CA LYS A 129 43.05 -41.12 33.33
C LYS A 129 43.10 -42.65 33.68
N PRO A 130 43.42 -43.59 32.75
CA PRO A 130 42.59 -44.40 31.80
C PRO A 130 42.31 -45.89 32.17
N THR A 131 41.43 -46.57 31.40
CA THR A 131 41.64 -48.00 30.97
C THR A 131 40.91 -48.40 29.66
N THR A 132 41.53 -49.27 28.84
CA THR A 132 40.95 -50.06 27.71
C THR A 132 41.77 -51.35 27.52
N PRO A 133 41.17 -52.49 27.08
CA PRO A 133 41.11 -52.95 25.66
C PRO A 133 39.70 -53.49 25.26
N ALA A 134 39.21 -53.63 24.01
CA ALA A 134 39.77 -54.07 22.70
C ALA A 134 39.89 -55.62 22.56
N VAL A 135 39.58 -56.33 21.46
CA VAL A 135 39.29 -56.02 20.02
C VAL A 135 38.28 -57.04 19.42
N ALA A 136 37.37 -56.65 18.50
CA ALA A 136 36.68 -57.57 17.55
C ALA A 136 36.11 -56.87 16.29
N SER A 137 35.92 -57.61 15.18
CA SER A 137 35.40 -57.22 13.84
C SER A 137 35.11 -58.51 13.04
N PRO A 138 34.47 -58.56 11.83
CA PRO A 138 34.17 -57.52 10.82
C PRO A 138 32.64 -57.46 10.47
N THR A 139 32.05 -56.84 9.41
CA THR A 139 32.46 -56.56 8.02
C THR A 139 31.81 -55.31 7.37
N LYS A 140 32.62 -54.60 6.56
CA LYS A 140 32.36 -54.02 5.21
C LYS A 140 30.89 -53.78 4.79
N GLN A 141 30.52 -52.61 4.24
CA GLN A 141 30.99 -52.21 2.90
C GLN A 141 31.01 -50.67 2.63
N SER A 142 32.07 -50.22 1.92
CA SER A 142 32.20 -48.99 1.09
C SER A 142 31.75 -47.60 1.61
N GLN A 143 32.73 -46.70 1.75
CA GLN A 143 32.59 -45.24 1.95
C GLN A 143 32.48 -44.48 0.61
N ALA A 144 31.95 -43.24 0.65
CA ALA A 144 32.55 -42.07 -0.03
C ALA A 144 32.07 -40.73 0.58
N THR A 145 32.95 -40.09 1.35
CA THR A 145 33.07 -38.64 1.68
C THR A 145 31.89 -37.66 1.46
N PRO A 146 31.41 -36.96 2.51
CA PRO A 146 30.65 -35.71 2.36
C PRO A 146 31.58 -34.50 2.16
N ALA A 147 31.18 -33.53 1.34
CA ALA A 147 31.87 -32.24 1.21
C ALA A 147 30.92 -31.10 0.81
N SER A 148 31.15 -29.91 1.38
CA SER A 148 30.65 -28.61 0.91
C SER A 148 29.15 -28.48 0.60
N SER A 149 28.34 -28.32 1.65
CA SER A 149 26.96 -27.83 1.52
C SER A 149 26.92 -26.36 1.08
N SER A 150 26.99 -26.10 -0.23
CA SER A 150 26.75 -24.78 -0.82
C SER A 150 25.26 -24.43 -0.77
N SER A 151 24.76 -24.04 0.40
CA SER A 151 23.38 -23.61 0.60
C SER A 151 23.13 -22.27 -0.11
N SER A 152 22.76 -22.33 -1.38
CA SER A 152 22.22 -21.19 -2.13
C SER A 152 20.88 -20.79 -1.54
N SER A 153 20.90 -19.96 -0.49
CA SER A 153 19.73 -19.46 0.22
C SER A 153 18.97 -18.46 -0.65
N SER A 154 18.20 -18.95 -1.61
CA SER A 154 17.20 -18.18 -2.33
C SER A 154 16.17 -17.67 -1.33
N SER A 155 16.20 -16.38 -1.02
CA SER A 155 15.23 -15.69 -0.16
C SER A 155 13.88 -15.56 -0.87
N SER A 156 13.17 -16.68 -0.98
CA SER A 156 11.78 -16.73 -1.44
C SER A 156 10.88 -16.04 -0.41
N SER A 157 10.45 -14.83 -0.74
CA SER A 157 9.35 -14.14 -0.07
C SER A 157 8.12 -15.07 -0.08
N GLY A 158 7.71 -15.57 1.10
CA GLY A 158 6.71 -16.62 1.19
C GLY A 158 5.29 -16.12 0.89
N GLY A 159 4.60 -16.77 -0.05
CA GLY A 159 3.18 -16.54 -0.34
C GLY A 159 2.75 -17.20 -1.65
N GLY A 160 1.46 -17.56 -1.77
CA GLY A 160 0.85 -17.99 -3.03
C GLY A 160 1.35 -19.33 -3.60
N SER A 161 0.91 -20.44 -3.01
CA SER A 161 0.94 -21.76 -3.68
C SER A 161 -0.01 -21.74 -4.88
N GLY A 162 0.35 -22.37 -6.00
CA GLY A 162 -0.61 -22.69 -7.07
C GLY A 162 -1.27 -21.50 -7.78
N VAL A 163 -0.49 -20.51 -8.23
CA VAL A 163 -1.00 -19.34 -8.97
C VAL A 163 -1.83 -19.71 -10.22
N ASP A 164 -1.49 -20.82 -10.87
CA ASP A 164 -2.15 -21.34 -12.07
C ASP A 164 -3.37 -22.25 -11.78
N LYS A 165 -3.72 -22.51 -10.51
CA LYS A 165 -4.87 -23.37 -10.15
C LYS A 165 -6.19 -22.64 -10.42
N GLU A 166 -7.15 -23.31 -11.05
CA GLU A 166 -8.53 -22.82 -11.15
C GLU A 166 -9.15 -22.70 -9.75
N PHE A 167 -9.81 -21.57 -9.45
CA PHE A 167 -10.37 -21.32 -8.12
C PHE A 167 -11.74 -22.01 -7.93
N PRO A 168 -11.91 -22.85 -6.89
CA PRO A 168 -13.12 -23.63 -6.67
C PRO A 168 -14.22 -22.82 -5.96
N ASP A 169 -14.94 -22.03 -6.76
CA ASP A 169 -16.11 -21.24 -6.37
C ASP A 169 -17.05 -21.99 -5.39
N GLY A 170 -17.34 -21.38 -4.24
CA GLY A 170 -18.30 -21.90 -3.27
C GLY A 170 -17.80 -23.03 -2.37
N THR A 171 -16.51 -23.41 -2.45
CA THR A 171 -15.96 -24.49 -1.60
C THR A 171 -15.20 -24.00 -0.38
N ILE A 172 -14.41 -22.94 -0.52
CA ILE A 172 -13.54 -22.38 0.53
C ILE A 172 -14.35 -21.44 1.43
N ASP A 173 -14.22 -21.59 2.75
CA ASP A 173 -14.87 -20.72 3.75
C ASP A 173 -14.27 -19.32 3.76
N CYS A 174 -15.08 -18.27 3.97
CA CYS A 174 -14.57 -16.90 3.96
C CYS A 174 -13.52 -16.60 5.04
N GLY A 175 -13.53 -17.35 6.15
CA GLY A 175 -12.51 -17.26 7.21
C GLY A 175 -11.14 -17.86 6.84
N HIS A 176 -11.02 -18.46 5.64
CA HIS A 176 -9.78 -19.06 5.11
C HIS A 176 -9.22 -18.22 3.96
N PHE A 177 -8.03 -17.65 4.16
CA PHE A 177 -7.34 -16.89 3.13
C PHE A 177 -6.82 -17.85 2.02
N PRO A 178 -7.09 -17.61 0.72
CA PRO A 178 -6.88 -18.60 -0.35
C PRO A 178 -5.43 -18.66 -0.88
N TRP A 179 -4.45 -18.77 0.02
CA TRP A 179 -3.02 -18.83 -0.32
C TRP A 179 -2.65 -20.02 -1.22
N ASP A 180 -3.49 -21.05 -1.26
CA ASP A 180 -3.32 -22.22 -2.13
C ASP A 180 -3.68 -21.97 -3.61
N TYR A 181 -4.18 -20.79 -3.96
CA TYR A 181 -4.60 -20.40 -5.32
C TYR A 181 -3.91 -19.12 -5.79
N GLY A 182 -2.65 -18.92 -5.37
CA GLY A 182 -1.80 -17.79 -5.75
C GLY A 182 -1.96 -16.52 -4.92
N ALA A 183 -2.92 -16.44 -4.01
CA ALA A 183 -3.10 -15.25 -3.19
C ALA A 183 -1.93 -15.06 -2.21
N ILE A 184 -1.41 -13.84 -2.12
CA ILE A 184 -0.35 -13.44 -1.18
C ILE A 184 -1.01 -12.74 0.02
N PRO A 185 -0.79 -13.20 1.26
CA PRO A 185 -1.31 -12.54 2.45
C PRO A 185 -0.58 -11.22 2.72
N ILE A 186 -1.31 -10.21 3.19
CA ILE A 186 -0.80 -8.94 3.71
C ILE A 186 -1.16 -8.87 5.21
N ASP A 187 -0.35 -9.54 6.03
CA ASP A 187 -0.68 -9.75 7.44
C ASP A 187 -0.51 -8.49 8.30
N TRP A 188 0.37 -7.55 7.92
CA TRP A 188 0.60 -6.32 8.68
C TRP A 188 -0.59 -5.35 8.65
N LEU A 189 -1.49 -5.45 7.67
CA LEU A 189 -2.76 -4.73 7.70
C LEU A 189 -3.73 -5.30 8.76
N ASN A 190 -3.42 -6.45 9.36
CA ASN A 190 -4.23 -7.14 10.36
C ASN A 190 -5.66 -7.50 9.86
N LEU A 191 -5.84 -7.63 8.55
CA LEU A 191 -7.10 -8.00 7.90
C LEU A 191 -7.12 -9.50 7.51
N GLY A 192 -6.53 -10.39 8.32
CA GLY A 192 -6.57 -11.85 8.06
C GLY A 192 -5.95 -12.26 6.72
N GLY A 193 -4.85 -11.61 6.33
CA GLY A 193 -4.18 -11.76 5.05
C GLY A 193 -4.78 -10.95 3.89
N TRP A 194 -6.00 -10.43 4.01
CA TRP A 194 -6.63 -9.65 2.93
C TRP A 194 -5.98 -8.26 2.77
N ALA A 195 -5.76 -7.83 1.53
CA ALA A 195 -5.25 -6.50 1.18
C ALA A 195 -6.25 -5.39 1.54
N SER A 196 -7.54 -5.72 1.45
CA SER A 196 -8.67 -4.93 1.94
C SER A 196 -9.92 -5.80 2.00
N VAL A 197 -10.92 -5.40 2.78
CA VAL A 197 -12.27 -5.97 2.70
C VAL A 197 -13.28 -4.83 2.64
N GLN A 198 -14.09 -4.81 1.58
CA GLN A 198 -15.07 -3.77 1.26
C GLN A 198 -16.49 -4.35 1.35
N LYS A 199 -17.38 -3.74 2.12
CA LYS A 199 -18.77 -4.17 2.27
C LYS A 199 -19.74 -3.07 1.85
N PRO A 200 -20.41 -3.21 0.69
CA PRO A 200 -21.51 -2.31 0.30
C PRO A 200 -22.66 -2.36 1.30
N GLY A 201 -23.01 -1.23 1.89
CA GLY A 201 -24.26 -1.04 2.65
C GLY A 201 -25.48 -0.99 1.73
N ILE A 202 -25.31 -0.54 0.48
CA ILE A 202 -26.37 -0.47 -0.54
C ILE A 202 -25.90 -1.14 -1.84
N THR A 203 -26.72 -2.04 -2.38
CA THR A 203 -26.54 -2.62 -3.72
C THR A 203 -27.71 -2.23 -4.61
N LEU A 204 -27.43 -1.50 -5.69
CA LEU A 204 -28.41 -1.11 -6.71
C LEU A 204 -28.05 -1.76 -8.06
N SER A 205 -29.00 -1.79 -9.00
CA SER A 205 -28.76 -2.27 -10.37
C SER A 205 -27.71 -1.44 -11.13
N ALA A 206 -27.50 -0.19 -10.74
CA ALA A 206 -26.50 0.71 -11.33
C ALA A 206 -25.11 0.62 -10.70
N GLY A 207 -24.98 0.06 -9.50
CA GLY A 207 -23.72 0.11 -8.73
C GLY A 207 -23.88 -0.15 -7.23
N PHE A 208 -22.74 -0.23 -6.55
CA PHE A 208 -22.64 -0.27 -5.09
C PHE A 208 -22.57 1.14 -4.50
N ASN A 209 -23.11 1.34 -3.31
CA ASN A 209 -22.96 2.57 -2.53
C ASN A 209 -22.83 2.25 -1.03
N ASP A 210 -22.43 3.24 -0.24
CA ASP A 210 -22.11 3.07 1.18
C ASP A 210 -21.07 1.95 1.40
N ILE A 211 -19.96 2.01 0.67
CA ILE A 211 -18.96 0.94 0.63
C ILE A 211 -18.03 1.08 1.83
N LEU A 212 -18.36 0.39 2.91
CA LEU A 212 -17.61 0.43 4.16
C LEU A 212 -16.35 -0.46 4.07
N GLY A 213 -15.20 0.09 4.46
CA GLY A 213 -13.98 -0.70 4.67
C GLY A 213 -14.03 -1.41 6.03
N VAL A 214 -13.84 -2.73 6.06
CA VAL A 214 -13.72 -3.48 7.31
C VAL A 214 -12.36 -3.16 7.95
N THR A 215 -12.38 -2.71 9.19
CA THR A 215 -11.18 -2.41 9.99
C THR A 215 -10.73 -3.62 10.82
N LYS A 216 -9.49 -3.57 11.32
CA LYS A 216 -8.97 -4.56 12.30
C LYS A 216 -9.92 -4.80 13.48
N ALA A 217 -10.62 -3.77 13.95
CA ALA A 217 -11.54 -3.87 15.09
C ALA A 217 -12.82 -4.67 14.79
N GLN A 218 -13.15 -4.87 13.50
CA GLN A 218 -14.31 -5.62 13.04
C GLN A 218 -13.98 -7.06 12.61
N CYS A 219 -12.69 -7.44 12.61
CA CYS A 219 -12.23 -8.81 12.37
C CYS A 219 -12.44 -9.72 13.60
N THR A 220 -12.92 -10.95 13.37
CA THR A 220 -13.00 -11.99 14.43
C THR A 220 -11.97 -13.10 14.17
N GLY A 221 -10.78 -12.94 14.74
CA GLY A 221 -9.64 -13.85 14.47
C GLY A 221 -9.17 -13.69 13.02
N SER A 222 -9.12 -14.77 12.23
CA SER A 222 -8.91 -14.70 10.77
C SER A 222 -10.17 -14.30 9.99
N GLY A 223 -11.33 -14.24 10.64
CA GLY A 223 -12.63 -13.89 10.06
C GLY A 223 -12.77 -12.40 9.74
N CYS A 224 -11.98 -11.89 8.80
CA CYS A 224 -12.10 -10.52 8.30
C CYS A 224 -12.95 -10.40 7.02
N CYS A 225 -13.01 -11.46 6.21
CA CYS A 225 -13.86 -11.51 5.02
C CYS A 225 -15.31 -11.87 5.42
N LEU A 226 -16.09 -10.85 5.79
CA LEU A 226 -17.45 -11.00 6.32
C LEU A 226 -18.47 -11.28 5.20
N GLU A 227 -19.58 -11.96 5.53
CA GLU A 227 -20.70 -12.20 4.60
C GLU A 227 -21.16 -10.91 3.89
N GLY A 228 -21.31 -10.97 2.56
CA GLY A 228 -21.63 -9.84 1.69
C GLY A 228 -20.47 -8.87 1.40
N SER A 229 -19.23 -9.21 1.77
CA SER A 229 -18.04 -8.39 1.49
C SER A 229 -17.27 -8.86 0.26
N PHE A 230 -16.56 -7.91 -0.35
CA PHE A 230 -15.55 -8.10 -1.38
C PHE A 230 -14.15 -8.06 -0.75
N CYS A 231 -13.43 -9.17 -0.84
CA CYS A 231 -12.21 -9.42 -0.07
C CYS A 231 -11.00 -9.44 -1.02
N SER A 232 -10.28 -8.32 -1.07
CA SER A 232 -9.13 -8.09 -1.95
C SER A 232 -7.87 -8.74 -1.38
N TYR A 233 -6.98 -9.18 -2.27
CA TYR A 233 -5.75 -9.91 -1.96
C TYR A 233 -4.60 -9.44 -2.87
N ALA A 234 -3.36 -9.70 -2.46
CA ALA A 234 -2.19 -9.52 -3.31
C ALA A 234 -1.93 -10.76 -4.19
N CYS A 235 -1.18 -10.55 -5.27
CA CYS A 235 -0.73 -11.59 -6.19
C CYS A 235 0.81 -11.58 -6.25
N PRO A 236 1.47 -12.64 -6.77
CA PRO A 236 2.92 -12.69 -6.89
C PRO A 236 3.49 -11.53 -7.75
N GLU A 237 4.80 -11.31 -7.66
CA GLU A 237 5.49 -10.36 -8.53
C GLU A 237 5.25 -10.66 -10.03
N GLY A 238 5.00 -9.61 -10.82
CA GLY A 238 4.54 -9.72 -12.21
C GLY A 238 3.04 -10.00 -12.40
N TYR A 239 2.32 -10.47 -11.38
CA TYR A 239 0.90 -10.80 -11.47
C TYR A 239 -0.02 -9.66 -10.97
N LEU A 240 -1.25 -9.70 -11.46
CA LEU A 240 -2.36 -8.80 -11.13
C LEU A 240 -3.52 -9.61 -10.55
N LYS A 241 -4.31 -8.96 -9.69
CA LYS A 241 -5.58 -9.51 -9.19
C LYS A 241 -6.62 -9.40 -10.30
N TYR A 242 -7.07 -10.52 -10.85
CA TYR A 242 -8.06 -10.53 -11.95
C TYR A 242 -9.52 -10.67 -11.51
N GLN A 243 -9.78 -10.63 -10.20
CA GLN A 243 -11.11 -10.77 -9.61
C GLN A 243 -11.69 -9.40 -9.21
N TRP A 244 -12.73 -8.99 -9.93
CA TRP A 244 -13.60 -7.87 -9.61
C TRP A 244 -15.03 -8.11 -10.16
N PRO A 245 -16.08 -7.62 -9.48
CA PRO A 245 -17.44 -7.61 -10.01
C PRO A 245 -17.59 -6.64 -11.20
N SER A 246 -18.52 -6.91 -12.11
CA SER A 246 -18.92 -5.94 -13.15
C SER A 246 -19.61 -4.70 -12.57
N THR A 247 -20.30 -4.86 -11.45
CA THR A 247 -20.86 -3.77 -10.63
C THR A 247 -19.74 -3.09 -9.83
N GLN A 248 -19.66 -1.77 -9.86
CA GLN A 248 -18.62 -0.97 -9.17
C GLN A 248 -19.26 0.15 -8.32
N GLY A 249 -18.46 0.96 -7.62
CA GLY A 249 -18.96 2.05 -6.78
C GLY A 249 -19.60 3.19 -7.59
N LEU A 250 -20.77 3.65 -7.13
CA LEU A 250 -21.56 4.71 -7.81
C LEU A 250 -20.89 6.09 -7.79
N THR A 251 -19.95 6.33 -6.87
CA THR A 251 -19.14 7.57 -6.83
C THR A 251 -17.67 7.25 -7.11
N GLY A 252 -17.42 6.35 -8.07
CA GLY A 252 -16.08 6.07 -8.60
C GLY A 252 -15.20 5.15 -7.76
N GLN A 253 -15.66 4.59 -6.63
CA GLN A 253 -14.85 3.63 -5.88
C GLN A 253 -14.65 2.34 -6.69
N SER A 254 -13.41 1.88 -6.84
CA SER A 254 -13.20 0.51 -7.29
C SER A 254 -13.63 -0.51 -6.22
N VAL A 255 -14.06 -1.68 -6.66
CA VAL A 255 -14.44 -2.84 -5.83
C VAL A 255 -13.78 -4.07 -6.43
N GLY A 256 -13.04 -4.82 -5.63
CA GLY A 256 -12.26 -5.96 -6.11
C GLY A 256 -11.99 -7.02 -5.05
N GLY A 257 -11.61 -8.21 -5.50
CA GLY A 257 -11.45 -9.39 -4.64
C GLY A 257 -12.53 -10.45 -4.83
N LEU A 258 -12.60 -11.38 -3.88
CA LEU A 258 -13.59 -12.46 -3.85
C LEU A 258 -14.85 -12.02 -3.08
N GLU A 259 -16.03 -12.46 -3.53
CA GLU A 259 -17.29 -12.26 -2.79
C GLU A 259 -17.39 -13.33 -1.69
N CYS A 260 -17.61 -12.91 -0.43
CA CYS A 260 -18.08 -13.82 0.60
C CYS A 260 -19.61 -13.94 0.53
N LYS A 261 -20.11 -15.13 0.26
CA LYS A 261 -21.53 -15.42 0.00
C LYS A 261 -21.91 -16.77 0.58
N ASN A 262 -22.98 -16.86 1.37
CA ASN A 262 -23.39 -18.06 2.09
C ASN A 262 -22.24 -18.70 2.91
N GLY A 263 -21.35 -17.88 3.48
CA GLY A 263 -20.15 -18.32 4.21
C GLY A 263 -18.99 -18.82 3.34
N LYS A 264 -19.11 -18.81 2.01
CA LYS A 264 -18.12 -19.33 1.06
C LYS A 264 -17.59 -18.24 0.11
N LEU A 265 -16.35 -18.42 -0.37
CA LEU A 265 -15.69 -17.52 -1.31
C LEU A 265 -16.08 -17.82 -2.77
N TYR A 266 -16.32 -16.76 -3.55
CA TYR A 266 -16.60 -16.84 -4.98
C TYR A 266 -15.77 -15.82 -5.78
N ARG A 267 -15.26 -16.25 -6.94
CA ARG A 267 -14.75 -15.36 -8.01
C ARG A 267 -15.81 -14.37 -8.41
N THR A 268 -15.44 -13.10 -8.50
CA THR A 268 -16.32 -12.00 -8.90
C THR A 268 -16.21 -11.71 -10.38
N ASN A 269 -15.05 -11.96 -10.99
CA ASN A 269 -14.85 -12.02 -12.42
C ASN A 269 -14.87 -13.47 -12.89
N LYS A 270 -15.95 -13.88 -13.58
CA LYS A 270 -16.11 -15.25 -14.06
C LYS A 270 -15.31 -15.58 -15.32
N SER A 271 -14.81 -14.58 -16.08
CA SER A 271 -14.05 -14.83 -17.31
C SER A 271 -12.64 -15.36 -17.03
N VAL A 272 -12.04 -15.02 -15.88
CA VAL A 272 -10.74 -15.53 -15.45
C VAL A 272 -10.94 -16.61 -14.39
N LYS A 273 -10.30 -17.77 -14.59
CA LYS A 273 -10.45 -18.94 -13.71
C LYS A 273 -9.53 -18.95 -12.50
N THR A 274 -8.34 -18.36 -12.61
CA THR A 274 -7.38 -18.20 -11.51
C THR A 274 -7.73 -16.96 -10.68
N LEU A 275 -7.08 -16.81 -9.51
CA LEU A 275 -7.14 -15.57 -8.73
C LEU A 275 -6.23 -14.49 -9.29
N CYS A 276 -5.08 -14.92 -9.82
CA CYS A 276 -4.01 -14.07 -10.32
C CYS A 276 -3.68 -14.45 -11.76
N ALA A 277 -3.39 -13.46 -12.60
CA ALA A 277 -2.83 -13.67 -13.93
C ALA A 277 -1.84 -12.54 -14.26
N THR A 278 -1.00 -12.74 -15.27
CA THR A 278 -0.15 -11.67 -15.83
C THR A 278 -1.00 -10.64 -16.57
N GLY A 279 -0.47 -9.43 -16.73
CA GLY A 279 -1.02 -8.46 -17.68
C GLY A 279 -0.47 -8.70 -19.09
N ALA A 280 0.05 -7.65 -19.72
CA ALA A 280 0.69 -7.74 -21.03
C ALA A 280 1.84 -8.76 -21.05
N SER A 281 1.94 -9.51 -22.15
CA SER A 281 2.92 -10.59 -22.34
C SER A 281 4.17 -10.14 -23.12
N GLU A 282 4.01 -9.08 -23.90
CA GLU A 282 4.97 -8.53 -24.84
C GLU A 282 6.12 -7.76 -24.16
N ILE A 283 5.93 -7.39 -22.88
CA ILE A 283 6.87 -6.61 -22.09
C ILE A 283 7.11 -7.25 -20.71
N THR A 284 8.38 -7.43 -20.35
CA THR A 284 8.77 -7.70 -18.95
C THR A 284 9.22 -6.40 -18.28
N VAL A 285 8.56 -6.00 -17.19
CA VAL A 285 8.95 -4.81 -16.42
C VAL A 285 9.65 -5.23 -15.13
N LYS A 286 10.78 -4.61 -14.81
CA LYS A 286 11.62 -4.95 -13.65
C LYS A 286 12.01 -3.74 -12.83
N VAL A 287 12.38 -3.98 -11.59
CA VAL A 287 13.14 -3.04 -10.75
C VAL A 287 14.42 -3.71 -10.28
N GLN A 288 15.56 -3.03 -10.41
CA GLN A 288 16.87 -3.47 -9.94
C GLN A 288 17.38 -2.50 -8.88
N ASN A 289 17.62 -2.99 -7.66
CA ASN A 289 18.14 -2.17 -6.58
C ASN A 289 19.66 -2.35 -6.43
N LYS A 290 20.44 -1.28 -6.65
CA LYS A 290 21.90 -1.24 -6.44
C LYS A 290 22.30 -0.59 -5.11
N LEU A 291 21.33 -0.10 -4.33
CA LEU A 291 21.54 0.51 -3.02
C LEU A 291 21.94 -0.55 -1.98
N SER A 292 22.61 -0.12 -0.92
CA SER A 292 23.00 -0.96 0.23
C SER A 292 21.85 -1.25 1.21
N LYS A 293 20.62 -0.80 0.91
CA LYS A 293 19.40 -1.00 1.69
C LYS A 293 18.26 -1.44 0.78
N ASN A 294 17.27 -2.14 1.32
CA ASN A 294 16.05 -2.46 0.59
C ASN A 294 15.26 -1.18 0.23
N VAL A 295 14.39 -1.29 -0.78
CA VAL A 295 13.38 -0.28 -1.08
C VAL A 295 12.03 -1.00 -1.20
N ALA A 296 11.13 -0.73 -0.27
CA ALA A 296 9.75 -1.15 -0.38
C ALA A 296 9.05 -0.33 -1.48
N ILE A 297 8.45 -1.01 -2.44
CA ILE A 297 7.70 -0.41 -3.55
C ILE A 297 6.28 -0.95 -3.50
N CYS A 298 5.30 -0.06 -3.37
CA CYS A 298 3.96 -0.43 -2.97
C CYS A 298 2.96 -0.09 -4.09
N ARG A 299 2.44 -1.12 -4.76
CA ARG A 299 1.41 -0.94 -5.80
C ARG A 299 0.06 -0.66 -5.15
N THR A 300 -0.70 0.22 -5.77
CA THR A 300 -2.14 0.42 -5.49
C THR A 300 -2.90 -0.91 -5.47
N ASN A 301 -3.72 -1.12 -4.45
CA ASN A 301 -4.63 -2.26 -4.29
C ASN A 301 -5.80 -2.13 -5.27
N TYR A 302 -5.51 -2.41 -6.54
CA TYR A 302 -6.42 -2.17 -7.63
C TYR A 302 -6.92 -3.46 -8.31
N PRO A 303 -8.20 -3.51 -8.70
CA PRO A 303 -9.32 -2.79 -8.05
C PRO A 303 -9.45 -3.20 -6.58
N GLY A 304 -9.97 -2.34 -5.70
CA GLY A 304 -10.00 -2.61 -4.26
C GLY A 304 -10.22 -1.34 -3.44
N ASP A 305 -9.57 -1.21 -2.28
CA ASP A 305 -9.64 0.02 -1.47
C ASP A 305 -8.59 1.08 -1.84
N GLU A 306 -7.88 0.87 -2.97
CA GLU A 306 -6.96 1.83 -3.59
C GLU A 306 -5.75 2.24 -2.73
N LYS A 307 -5.55 1.59 -1.57
CA LYS A 307 -4.37 1.78 -0.73
C LYS A 307 -3.11 1.25 -1.40
N MET A 308 -1.96 1.80 -1.02
CA MET A 308 -0.65 1.38 -1.49
C MET A 308 -0.17 0.18 -0.66
N SER A 309 -0.88 -0.94 -0.70
CA SER A 309 -0.64 -2.09 0.18
C SER A 309 -0.01 -3.30 -0.50
N ILE A 310 0.03 -3.37 -1.84
CA ILE A 310 0.54 -4.55 -2.54
C ILE A 310 2.08 -4.46 -2.68
N PRO A 311 2.86 -5.33 -2.01
CA PRO A 311 4.31 -5.15 -1.89
C PRO A 311 5.11 -5.60 -3.11
N VAL A 312 6.23 -4.92 -3.34
CA VAL A 312 7.44 -5.45 -3.99
C VAL A 312 8.63 -4.97 -3.14
N ASP A 313 9.25 -5.87 -2.40
CA ASP A 313 10.41 -5.54 -1.55
C ASP A 313 11.72 -5.71 -2.34
N SER A 314 12.24 -4.61 -2.86
CA SER A 314 13.45 -4.62 -3.68
C SER A 314 14.69 -4.63 -2.79
N GLN A 315 15.11 -5.82 -2.37
CA GLN A 315 16.28 -6.05 -1.50
C GLN A 315 17.62 -5.68 -2.19
N PRO A 316 18.69 -5.37 -1.43
CA PRO A 316 20.00 -4.96 -1.98
C PRO A 316 20.56 -5.92 -3.04
N GLY A 317 21.00 -5.38 -4.17
CA GLY A 317 21.56 -6.14 -5.28
C GLY A 317 20.56 -7.00 -6.07
N THR A 318 19.29 -7.06 -5.65
CA THR A 318 18.29 -7.91 -6.32
C THR A 318 17.67 -7.23 -7.54
N THR A 319 17.01 -8.04 -8.37
CA THR A 319 16.12 -7.57 -9.43
C THR A 319 14.78 -8.28 -9.29
N ARG A 320 13.70 -7.52 -9.20
CA ARG A 320 12.32 -7.94 -8.91
C ARG A 320 11.40 -7.62 -10.09
N THR A 321 10.27 -8.30 -10.22
CA THR A 321 9.37 -8.17 -11.39
C THR A 321 8.15 -7.31 -11.04
N LEU A 322 7.90 -6.27 -11.86
CA LEU A 322 6.69 -5.45 -11.76
C LEU A 322 5.64 -5.97 -12.75
N ALA A 323 4.37 -5.88 -12.38
CA ALA A 323 3.27 -6.24 -13.26
C ALA A 323 2.93 -5.09 -14.21
N CYS A 324 2.70 -5.41 -15.48
CA CYS A 324 2.31 -4.45 -16.51
C CYS A 324 0.87 -4.72 -16.95
N PRO A 325 -0.16 -4.04 -16.40
CA PRO A 325 -1.54 -4.22 -16.84
C PRO A 325 -1.71 -3.76 -18.29
N ASP A 326 -2.42 -4.56 -19.07
CA ASP A 326 -2.91 -4.19 -20.38
C ASP A 326 -4.25 -3.46 -20.23
N ALA A 327 -4.29 -2.20 -20.63
CA ALA A 327 -5.44 -1.32 -20.53
C ALA A 327 -6.66 -1.79 -21.35
N SER A 328 -6.51 -2.79 -22.23
CA SER A 328 -7.60 -3.39 -23.02
C SER A 328 -8.21 -4.66 -22.42
N THR A 329 -7.52 -5.32 -21.47
CA THR A 329 -7.96 -6.61 -20.88
C THR A 329 -7.98 -6.62 -19.35
N PHE A 330 -7.30 -5.68 -18.69
CA PHE A 330 -7.33 -5.49 -17.24
C PHE A 330 -8.54 -4.64 -16.80
N TYR A 331 -8.67 -4.39 -15.49
CA TYR A 331 -9.74 -3.60 -14.90
C TYR A 331 -9.85 -2.20 -15.53
N MET A 332 -11.09 -1.75 -15.76
CA MET A 332 -11.41 -0.44 -16.30
C MET A 332 -12.12 0.42 -15.23
N TRP A 333 -11.64 1.64 -15.03
CA TRP A 333 -12.21 2.61 -14.10
C TRP A 333 -12.99 3.67 -14.88
N GLU A 334 -14.29 3.84 -14.59
CA GLU A 334 -15.18 4.74 -15.35
C GLU A 334 -15.11 4.59 -16.89
N GLY A 335 -14.93 3.36 -17.38
CA GLY A 335 -14.75 3.08 -18.81
C GLY A 335 -13.38 3.46 -19.40
N LYS A 336 -12.40 3.80 -18.56
CA LYS A 336 -11.01 4.09 -18.92
C LYS A 336 -10.13 2.89 -18.54
N GLY A 337 -9.23 2.47 -19.43
CA GLY A 337 -8.24 1.43 -19.11
C GLY A 337 -7.19 1.94 -18.12
N THR A 338 -6.63 1.06 -17.28
CA THR A 338 -5.89 1.46 -16.07
C THR A 338 -4.42 1.03 -16.08
N SER A 339 -3.57 1.80 -15.38
CA SER A 339 -2.14 1.51 -15.19
C SER A 339 -1.84 1.06 -13.76
N ALA A 340 -0.74 0.33 -13.57
CA ALA A 340 -0.22 0.00 -12.25
C ALA A 340 0.64 1.17 -11.75
N GLN A 341 0.19 1.79 -10.66
CA GLN A 341 0.90 2.86 -9.97
C GLN A 341 1.68 2.25 -8.78
N TYR A 342 3.00 2.43 -8.77
CA TYR A 342 3.91 1.87 -7.78
C TYR A 342 4.56 2.99 -6.95
N TYR A 343 4.07 3.24 -5.74
CA TYR A 343 4.62 4.26 -4.85
C TYR A 343 5.97 3.76 -4.30
N ILE A 344 7.02 4.58 -4.45
CA ILE A 344 8.39 4.19 -4.12
C ILE A 344 8.89 4.98 -2.90
N ASN A 345 9.44 4.26 -1.93
CA ASN A 345 9.65 4.76 -0.57
C ASN A 345 11.13 5.00 -0.24
N MET A 346 11.40 5.48 0.97
CA MET A 346 12.75 5.74 1.48
C MET A 346 13.56 4.44 1.70
N PRO A 347 14.90 4.48 1.52
CA PRO A 347 15.71 3.26 1.54
C PRO A 347 15.94 2.75 2.97
N GLY A 348 15.58 1.50 3.22
CA GLY A 348 15.56 0.87 4.55
C GLY A 348 14.21 0.87 5.25
N TYR A 349 13.13 1.29 4.59
CA TYR A 349 11.77 1.05 5.09
C TYR A 349 11.33 -0.36 4.70
N SER A 350 10.77 -1.10 5.65
CA SER A 350 10.16 -2.41 5.39
C SER A 350 8.76 -2.27 4.77
N VAL A 351 8.22 -3.33 4.19
CA VAL A 351 6.88 -3.30 3.57
C VAL A 351 5.77 -3.06 4.60
N GLU A 352 5.95 -3.48 5.85
CA GLU A 352 5.00 -3.28 6.93
C GLU A 352 4.91 -1.82 7.38
N LYS A 353 6.01 -1.05 7.27
CA LYS A 353 5.97 0.41 7.41
C LYS A 353 5.44 1.07 6.13
N ALA A 354 5.95 0.68 4.98
CA ALA A 354 5.82 1.48 3.76
C ALA A 354 4.51 1.22 2.98
N CYS A 355 4.03 -0.03 2.96
CA CYS A 355 2.90 -0.45 2.15
C CYS A 355 1.61 -0.42 2.98
N VAL A 356 1.25 0.79 3.40
CA VAL A 356 0.06 1.14 4.19
C VAL A 356 -0.56 2.43 3.66
N TRP A 357 -1.65 2.88 4.29
CA TRP A 357 -2.06 4.28 4.23
C TRP A 357 -1.44 5.00 5.44
N GLY A 358 -0.75 6.11 5.20
CA GLY A 358 -0.11 6.96 6.21
C GLY A 358 -0.84 8.29 6.38
N ASP A 359 -0.32 9.12 7.29
CA ASP A 359 -0.92 10.36 7.75
C ASP A 359 -0.19 11.61 7.21
N GLU A 360 -0.82 12.79 7.31
CA GLU A 360 -0.25 14.01 6.73
C GLU A 360 1.10 14.37 7.37
N GLY A 361 2.16 14.33 6.57
CA GLY A 361 3.53 14.59 6.99
C GLY A 361 4.46 13.38 6.93
N ASP A 362 3.92 12.18 6.71
CA ASP A 362 4.72 10.98 6.43
C ASP A 362 5.51 11.08 5.11
N ASP A 363 6.44 10.16 4.92
CA ASP A 363 7.27 9.99 3.72
C ASP A 363 7.13 8.59 3.08
N PHE A 364 5.98 7.95 3.29
CA PHE A 364 5.66 6.61 2.80
C PHE A 364 4.16 6.43 2.48
N GLY A 365 3.80 5.28 1.90
CA GLY A 365 2.41 4.97 1.52
C GLY A 365 1.86 5.96 0.48
N ASN A 366 0.69 6.54 0.75
CA ASN A 366 0.11 7.65 -0.01
C ASN A 366 0.94 8.95 0.03
N TYR A 367 1.81 9.13 1.02
CA TYR A 367 2.73 10.28 1.11
C TYR A 367 4.17 9.97 0.66
N ALA A 368 4.41 8.81 0.03
CA ALA A 368 5.72 8.46 -0.53
C ALA A 368 6.19 9.51 -1.57
N PRO A 369 7.48 9.88 -1.65
CA PRO A 369 7.93 10.99 -2.49
C PRO A 369 7.73 10.85 -4.01
N GLY A 370 7.60 9.62 -4.53
CA GLY A 370 7.48 9.38 -5.96
C GLY A 370 6.69 8.13 -6.33
N ASN A 371 6.35 8.04 -7.61
CA ASN A 371 5.54 6.97 -8.17
C ASN A 371 6.14 6.46 -9.49
N LEU A 372 6.17 5.14 -9.68
CA LEU A 372 6.50 4.49 -10.94
C LEU A 372 5.18 4.07 -11.63
N GLY A 373 4.85 4.68 -12.76
CA GLY A 373 3.67 4.30 -13.55
C GLY A 373 4.03 3.24 -14.56
N VAL A 374 3.27 2.14 -14.64
CA VAL A 374 3.51 1.02 -15.56
C VAL A 374 2.20 0.59 -16.22
N GLY A 375 2.15 0.53 -17.55
CA GLY A 375 0.99 -0.04 -18.26
C GLY A 375 1.25 -0.29 -19.75
N TRP A 376 0.42 -1.14 -20.36
CA TRP A 376 0.45 -1.46 -21.79
C TRP A 376 -0.82 -0.94 -22.45
N THR A 377 -0.68 -0.24 -23.57
CA THR A 377 -1.82 0.21 -24.39
C THR A 377 -1.35 0.55 -25.81
N ASN A 378 -2.23 0.35 -26.80
CA ASN A 378 -1.96 0.61 -28.21
C ASN A 378 -0.67 -0.05 -28.74
N GLY A 379 -0.41 -1.30 -28.32
CA GLY A 379 0.76 -2.09 -28.73
C GLY A 379 2.10 -1.60 -28.16
N ARG A 380 2.08 -0.80 -27.10
CA ARG A 380 3.29 -0.26 -26.45
C ARG A 380 3.17 -0.26 -24.93
N ALA A 381 4.29 -0.53 -24.27
CA ALA A 381 4.49 -0.29 -22.85
C ALA A 381 4.75 1.20 -22.62
N TRP A 382 4.24 1.73 -21.52
CA TRP A 382 4.46 3.09 -21.05
C TRP A 382 4.96 3.01 -19.61
N LEU A 383 6.12 3.62 -19.35
CA LEU A 383 6.78 3.56 -18.05
C LEU A 383 7.24 4.96 -17.64
N SER A 384 6.87 5.40 -16.45
CA SER A 384 7.18 6.73 -15.94
C SER A 384 7.86 6.71 -14.57
N ILE A 385 8.55 7.79 -14.24
CA ILE A 385 8.90 8.17 -12.87
C ILE A 385 8.24 9.54 -12.64
N MET A 386 7.44 9.67 -11.60
CA MET A 386 6.58 10.84 -11.34
C MET A 386 6.73 11.31 -9.89
N ALA A 387 6.57 12.61 -9.67
CA ALA A 387 6.39 13.18 -8.34
C ALA A 387 4.99 12.85 -7.80
N ASN A 388 4.88 12.65 -6.49
CA ASN A 388 3.59 12.49 -5.82
C ASN A 388 2.99 13.87 -5.42
N HIS A 389 3.03 14.85 -6.34
CA HIS A 389 2.42 16.17 -6.14
C HIS A 389 0.91 16.12 -6.40
N PRO A 390 0.04 16.78 -5.61
CA PRO A 390 0.36 17.71 -4.52
C PRO A 390 0.58 17.06 -3.15
N THR A 391 0.36 15.75 -3.03
CA THR A 391 0.35 14.99 -1.76
C THR A 391 1.66 15.09 -0.99
N GLN A 392 2.80 15.06 -1.67
CA GLN A 392 4.15 15.14 -1.09
C GLN A 392 5.00 16.22 -1.79
N MET A 393 4.90 17.47 -1.31
CA MET A 393 5.66 18.62 -1.83
C MET A 393 7.02 18.85 -1.14
N LYS A 394 7.36 18.10 -0.09
CA LYS A 394 8.45 18.45 0.86
C LYS A 394 9.62 17.47 0.83
N VAL A 395 9.34 16.18 0.70
CA VAL A 395 10.34 15.11 0.76
C VAL A 395 10.72 14.64 -0.64
N THR A 396 11.99 14.29 -0.82
CA THR A 396 12.57 13.76 -2.07
C THR A 396 13.34 12.48 -1.79
N LEU A 397 13.50 11.61 -2.80
CA LEU A 397 14.19 10.33 -2.63
C LEU A 397 15.72 10.56 -2.62
N PRO A 398 16.46 9.99 -1.67
CA PRO A 398 17.91 10.18 -1.54
C PRO A 398 18.72 9.24 -2.46
N TYR A 399 18.18 8.91 -3.64
CA TYR A 399 18.77 7.99 -4.62
C TYR A 399 18.31 8.31 -6.04
N THR A 400 19.08 7.87 -7.05
CA THR A 400 18.73 7.99 -8.46
C THR A 400 17.79 6.86 -8.88
N ILE A 401 16.84 7.16 -9.76
CA ILE A 401 16.03 6.14 -10.47
C ILE A 401 16.23 6.36 -11.97
N GLU A 402 16.61 5.34 -12.72
CA GLU A 402 16.79 5.43 -14.18
C GLU A 402 16.00 4.34 -14.90
N ILE A 403 15.22 4.69 -15.92
CA ILE A 403 14.55 3.70 -16.77
C ILE A 403 15.49 3.29 -17.90
N VAL A 404 15.84 2.00 -17.93
CA VAL A 404 16.75 1.39 -18.92
C VAL A 404 15.99 0.39 -19.79
N GLY A 405 16.22 0.43 -21.10
CA GLY A 405 15.61 -0.49 -22.08
C GLY A 405 14.36 0.04 -22.79
N GLY A 406 13.93 1.28 -22.50
CA GLY A 406 12.90 1.98 -23.27
C GLY A 406 13.45 2.68 -24.52
N ASP A 407 12.56 3.06 -25.42
CA ASP A 407 12.86 3.77 -26.68
C ASP A 407 13.34 5.22 -26.46
N SER A 408 13.28 5.71 -25.22
CA SER A 408 13.82 6.98 -24.76
C SER A 408 14.36 6.85 -23.33
N LYS A 409 15.10 7.87 -22.86
CA LYS A 409 15.67 7.90 -21.50
C LYS A 409 14.80 8.73 -20.55
N CYS A 410 14.66 8.25 -19.32
CA CYS A 410 14.05 8.98 -18.19
C CYS A 410 14.84 8.65 -16.92
N ARG A 411 15.24 9.67 -16.16
CA ARG A 411 15.94 9.54 -14.89
C ARG A 411 15.41 10.54 -13.87
N TYR A 412 15.05 10.06 -12.69
CA TYR A 412 14.93 10.89 -11.50
C TYR A 412 16.27 11.00 -10.78
N ARG A 413 16.65 12.21 -10.38
CA ARG A 413 17.77 12.47 -9.47
C ARG A 413 17.61 13.83 -8.79
N ASP A 414 17.94 13.93 -7.50
CA ASP A 414 18.04 15.19 -6.74
C ASP A 414 16.80 16.10 -6.90
N GLY A 415 15.60 15.50 -6.86
CA GLY A 415 14.31 16.21 -7.03
C GLY A 415 13.90 16.55 -8.48
N LYS A 416 14.67 16.12 -9.49
CA LYS A 416 14.41 16.43 -10.91
C LYS A 416 14.17 15.17 -11.73
N TYR A 417 13.25 15.25 -12.68
CA TYR A 417 12.86 14.17 -13.58
C TYR A 417 13.28 14.55 -15.01
N CYS A 418 14.34 13.94 -15.52
CA CYS A 418 15.05 14.40 -16.71
C CYS A 418 15.02 13.36 -17.85
N SER A 419 15.02 13.86 -19.09
CA SER A 419 14.80 13.05 -20.29
C SER A 419 15.60 13.53 -21.52
N GLY A 420 15.64 12.71 -22.57
CA GLY A 420 16.53 12.89 -23.72
C GLY A 420 17.93 12.32 -23.50
N ASP A 421 18.77 12.29 -24.54
CA ASP A 421 19.98 11.48 -24.54
C ASP A 421 21.06 11.89 -23.52
N GLY A 422 21.21 13.19 -23.24
CA GLY A 422 22.08 13.70 -22.18
C GLY A 422 21.38 13.90 -20.83
N TYR A 423 20.08 13.60 -20.74
CA TYR A 423 19.19 13.99 -19.62
C TYR A 423 18.98 15.51 -19.49
N ASP A 424 19.02 16.25 -20.60
CA ASP A 424 18.96 17.71 -20.63
C ASP A 424 17.54 18.28 -20.40
N ASN A 425 16.49 17.51 -20.73
CA ASN A 425 15.10 17.95 -20.65
C ASN A 425 14.50 17.58 -19.29
N CYS A 426 14.69 18.45 -18.29
CA CYS A 426 14.25 18.25 -16.90
C CYS A 426 12.89 18.86 -16.56
N SER A 427 12.16 18.18 -15.68
CA SER A 427 10.84 18.50 -15.13
C SER A 427 10.85 18.34 -13.60
N SER A 428 9.91 18.98 -12.91
CA SER A 428 9.61 18.77 -11.49
C SER A 428 8.53 17.71 -11.24
N GLU A 429 7.76 17.33 -12.27
CA GLU A 429 6.56 16.49 -12.12
C GLU A 429 6.77 15.03 -12.54
N GLY A 430 7.70 14.77 -13.47
CA GLY A 430 7.94 13.43 -13.98
C GLY A 430 8.57 13.38 -15.38
N CYS A 431 8.98 12.17 -15.77
CA CYS A 431 9.32 11.80 -17.14
C CYS A 431 8.76 10.41 -17.49
N THR A 432 8.58 10.14 -18.78
CA THR A 432 7.97 8.91 -19.31
C THR A 432 8.76 8.39 -20.51
N VAL A 433 8.94 7.08 -20.58
CA VAL A 433 9.44 6.35 -21.75
C VAL A 433 8.35 5.43 -22.27
N SER A 434 8.54 4.90 -23.48
CA SER A 434 7.73 3.79 -23.99
C SER A 434 8.60 2.74 -24.66
N SER A 435 8.03 1.56 -24.92
CA SER A 435 8.70 0.46 -25.60
C SER A 435 7.69 -0.39 -26.36
N SER A 436 8.07 -0.96 -27.50
CA SER A 436 7.25 -1.96 -28.22
C SER A 436 7.37 -3.39 -27.68
N GLY A 437 8.21 -3.63 -26.65
CA GLY A 437 8.31 -4.94 -25.99
C GLY A 437 9.71 -5.26 -25.46
N GLY A 438 9.90 -6.49 -24.96
CA GLY A 438 11.18 -6.99 -24.46
C GLY A 438 11.33 -6.82 -22.94
N THR A 439 12.33 -6.06 -22.47
CA THR A 439 12.53 -5.81 -21.03
C THR A 439 12.91 -4.36 -20.75
N VAL A 440 12.13 -3.70 -19.90
CA VAL A 440 12.42 -2.36 -19.38
C VAL A 440 12.62 -2.46 -17.86
N THR A 441 13.65 -1.79 -17.33
CA THR A 441 14.06 -1.89 -15.93
C THR A 441 14.20 -0.51 -15.28
N TYR A 442 13.55 -0.32 -14.14
CA TYR A 442 13.87 0.77 -13.22
C TYR A 442 15.13 0.40 -12.41
N VAL A 443 16.19 1.19 -12.54
CA VAL A 443 17.44 1.00 -11.80
C VAL A 443 17.51 2.00 -10.66
N LEU A 444 17.59 1.53 -9.43
CA LEU A 444 17.79 2.35 -8.22
C LEU A 444 19.28 2.37 -7.87
N SER A 445 19.90 3.55 -7.69
CA SER A 445 21.35 3.70 -7.46
C SER A 445 21.75 4.98 -6.74
#